data_AF-A0A416DV41-F1
#
_entry.id   AF-A0A416DV41-F1
#
_cell.length_a   1.000
_cell.length_b   1.000
_cell.length_c   1.000
_cell.angle_alpha   90.00
_cell.angle_beta   90.00
_cell.angle_gamma   90.00
#
_symmetry.space_group_name_H-M   'P 1'
#
loop_
_entity.id
_entity.type
_entity.pdbx_description
1 polymer ?
#
loop_
_entity_poly.entity_id
_entity_poly.type
_entity_poly.pdbx_seq_one_letter_code
_entity_poly.pdbx_strand_id
1 'polypeptide(L)'
;MMKFSVRNREVIKVFACVLFMFVILWCSINMRIIFGSVKVSPDNITSIMRDKYQNCIQILGIIVPIVYSLAFYKIFALGEKHIIIRYGKRRYEKIESKNIFIFSFIFAVEYILTDFIFMNLFSDISVLLKSAYYLFVLLKFIMLILYLNLIGATLYILRNILGFSNLYIIVGSLIYVLWTSLYYILLSDTCPSFYMNFATEWFDYHTFDSFSYIINLAKLFFASLILKYLGEIVFLRRDILENEEN
;
A
#
# COMPACT_ATOMS: atom_id res chain seq x y z
N MET A 1 -17.51 19.00 2.48
CA MET A 1 -18.27 17.95 1.76
C MET A 1 -17.32 17.00 1.03
N MET A 2 -16.73 16.03 1.73
CA MET A 2 -15.96 14.94 1.12
C MET A 2 -16.74 13.63 1.18
N LYS A 3 -17.57 13.38 0.17
CA LYS A 3 -18.05 12.03 -0.11
C LYS A 3 -16.93 11.34 -0.88
N PHE A 4 -16.36 10.25 -0.36
CA PHE A 4 -15.47 9.40 -1.13
C PHE A 4 -16.26 8.88 -2.33
N SER A 5 -15.99 9.50 -3.47
CA SER A 5 -16.58 9.17 -4.75
C SER A 5 -15.45 9.32 -5.74
N VAL A 6 -15.24 8.32 -6.57
CA VAL A 6 -14.25 8.36 -7.65
C VAL A 6 -14.56 9.51 -8.64
N ARG A 7 -15.78 10.10 -8.58
CA ARG A 7 -16.17 11.31 -9.33
C ARG A 7 -15.80 12.63 -8.64
N ASN A 8 -15.24 12.61 -7.43
CA ASN A 8 -14.79 13.82 -6.74
C ASN A 8 -13.48 14.30 -7.37
N ARG A 9 -13.45 15.55 -7.85
CA ARG A 9 -12.27 16.16 -8.50
C ARG A 9 -11.02 16.11 -7.63
N GLU A 10 -11.15 16.28 -6.31
CA GLU A 10 -9.99 16.23 -5.41
C GLU A 10 -9.43 14.81 -5.27
N VAL A 11 -10.29 13.80 -5.18
CA VAL A 11 -9.87 12.39 -5.14
C VAL A 11 -9.16 12.01 -6.45
N ILE A 12 -9.68 12.46 -7.60
CA ILE A 12 -9.06 12.24 -8.92
C ILE A 12 -7.66 12.88 -8.97
N LYS A 13 -7.51 14.13 -8.48
CA LYS A 13 -6.21 14.81 -8.45
C LYS A 13 -5.18 14.06 -7.59
N VAL A 14 -5.60 13.52 -6.44
CA VAL A 14 -4.70 12.75 -5.56
C VAL A 14 -4.21 11.50 -6.29
N PHE A 15 -5.11 10.73 -6.89
CA PHE A 15 -4.74 9.54 -7.67
C PHE A 15 -3.87 9.87 -8.89
N ALA A 16 -4.19 10.91 -9.64
CA ALA A 16 -3.34 11.38 -10.74
C ALA A 16 -1.92 11.75 -10.27
N CYS A 17 -1.80 12.39 -9.10
CA CYS A 17 -0.50 12.71 -8.49
C CYS A 17 0.26 11.44 -8.07
N VAL A 18 -0.43 10.47 -7.45
CA VAL A 18 0.17 9.18 -7.06
C VAL A 18 0.68 8.41 -8.28
N LEU A 19 -0.12 8.29 -9.33
CA LEU A 19 0.28 7.68 -10.59
C LEU A 19 1.51 8.38 -11.19
N PHE A 20 1.51 9.72 -11.23
CA PHE A 20 2.65 10.50 -11.73
C PHE A 20 3.93 10.26 -10.91
N MET A 21 3.81 10.19 -9.58
CA MET A 21 4.94 9.85 -8.69
C MET A 21 5.48 8.45 -8.97
N PHE A 22 4.61 7.45 -9.18
CA PHE A 22 5.05 6.10 -9.52
C PHE A 22 5.75 6.03 -10.86
N VAL A 23 5.24 6.73 -11.88
CA VAL A 23 5.91 6.84 -13.19
C VAL A 23 7.30 7.44 -13.03
N ILE A 24 7.44 8.56 -12.34
CA ILE A 24 8.75 9.19 -12.08
C ILE A 24 9.68 8.23 -11.34
N LEU A 25 9.18 7.59 -10.28
CA LEU A 25 9.98 6.70 -9.46
C LEU A 25 10.46 5.48 -10.25
N TRP A 26 9.57 4.87 -11.04
CA TRP A 26 9.91 3.76 -11.93
C TRP A 26 10.99 4.15 -12.92
N CYS A 27 10.81 5.27 -13.61
CA CYS A 27 11.76 5.76 -14.59
C CYS A 27 13.12 6.06 -13.95
N SER A 28 13.12 6.71 -12.80
CA SER A 28 14.34 7.12 -12.08
C SER A 28 15.18 5.90 -11.66
N ILE A 29 14.54 4.87 -11.12
CA ILE A 29 15.23 3.66 -10.65
C ILE A 29 15.70 2.79 -11.84
N ASN A 30 14.93 2.79 -12.94
CA ASN A 30 15.20 1.97 -14.12
C ASN A 30 15.90 2.71 -15.27
N MET A 31 16.51 3.88 -15.03
CA MET A 31 17.21 4.68 -16.06
C MET A 31 18.13 3.84 -16.96
N ARG A 32 18.89 2.89 -16.38
CA ARG A 32 19.79 2.01 -17.15
C ARG A 32 19.08 1.11 -18.16
N ILE A 33 17.85 0.68 -17.84
CA ILE A 33 17.00 -0.09 -18.76
C ILE A 33 16.48 0.82 -19.88
N ILE A 34 16.02 2.02 -19.52
CA ILE A 34 15.47 3.00 -20.48
C ILE A 34 16.51 3.41 -21.53
N PHE A 35 17.75 3.67 -21.11
CA PHE A 35 18.85 4.02 -22.02
C PHE A 35 19.47 2.82 -22.74
N GLY A 36 18.94 1.61 -22.56
CA GLY A 36 19.42 0.40 -23.24
C GLY A 36 20.76 -0.14 -22.75
N SER A 37 21.35 0.44 -21.70
CA SER A 37 22.60 -0.03 -21.10
C SER A 37 22.45 -1.40 -20.40
N VAL A 38 21.22 -1.77 -20.02
CA VAL A 38 20.86 -3.08 -19.49
C VAL A 38 19.62 -3.57 -20.23
N LYS A 39 19.72 -4.69 -20.95
CA LYS A 39 18.57 -5.38 -21.53
C LYS A 39 18.00 -6.36 -20.51
N VAL A 40 16.67 -6.42 -20.40
CA VAL A 40 16.01 -7.42 -19.55
C VAL A 40 16.12 -8.79 -20.21
N SER A 41 16.76 -9.73 -19.54
CA SER A 41 16.96 -11.11 -19.99
C SER A 41 16.56 -12.08 -18.87
N PRO A 42 16.39 -13.38 -19.18
CA PRO A 42 16.09 -14.38 -18.15
C PRO A 42 17.13 -14.38 -17.03
N ASP A 43 18.41 -14.15 -17.36
CA ASP A 43 19.53 -14.22 -16.42
C ASP A 43 19.60 -13.02 -15.44
N ASN A 44 18.88 -11.93 -15.72
CA ASN A 44 18.93 -10.72 -14.88
C ASN A 44 17.57 -10.25 -14.37
N ILE A 45 16.47 -10.91 -14.74
CA ILE A 45 15.12 -10.52 -14.33
C ILE A 45 14.96 -10.52 -12.80
N THR A 46 15.58 -11.46 -12.09
CA THR A 46 15.53 -11.52 -10.62
C THR A 46 16.19 -10.31 -9.99
N SER A 47 17.38 -9.92 -10.47
CA SER A 47 18.07 -8.72 -10.02
C SER A 47 17.24 -7.46 -10.28
N ILE A 48 16.54 -7.40 -11.41
CA ILE A 48 15.65 -6.29 -11.76
C ILE A 48 14.47 -6.25 -10.79
N MET A 49 13.89 -7.41 -10.45
CA MET A 49 12.73 -7.49 -9.56
C MET A 49 13.10 -7.24 -8.09
N ARG A 50 14.26 -7.71 -7.64
CA ARG A 50 14.71 -7.56 -6.26
C ARG A 50 15.30 -6.18 -5.97
N ASP A 51 16.12 -5.66 -6.89
CA ASP A 51 16.99 -4.53 -6.58
C ASP A 51 16.49 -3.20 -7.17
N LYS A 52 15.42 -3.20 -7.98
CA LYS A 52 14.89 -1.98 -8.66
C LYS A 52 13.50 -1.58 -8.17
N TYR A 53 12.58 -1.20 -9.06
CA TYR A 53 11.27 -0.64 -8.68
C TYR A 53 10.45 -1.58 -7.78
N GLN A 54 10.66 -2.88 -7.90
CA GLN A 54 9.97 -3.89 -7.12
C GLN A 54 10.64 -4.24 -5.78
N ASN A 55 11.70 -3.51 -5.40
CA ASN A 55 12.43 -3.67 -4.15
C ASN A 55 11.51 -3.52 -2.93
N CYS A 56 11.37 -4.61 -2.17
CA CYS A 56 10.45 -4.66 -1.05
C CYS A 56 10.92 -3.86 0.17
N ILE A 57 12.23 -3.61 0.28
CA ILE A 57 12.80 -2.86 1.39
C ILE A 57 12.57 -1.35 1.18
N GLN A 58 13.11 -0.81 0.08
CA GLN A 58 13.13 0.64 -0.12
C GLN A 58 11.80 1.15 -0.66
N ILE A 59 11.23 0.48 -1.66
CA ILE A 59 10.02 0.97 -2.31
C ILE A 59 8.80 0.60 -1.49
N LEU A 60 8.61 -0.70 -1.21
CA LEU A 60 7.42 -1.16 -0.49
C LEU A 60 7.49 -0.90 1.02
N GLY A 61 8.68 -0.93 1.62
CA GLY A 61 8.86 -0.75 3.06
C GLY A 61 8.97 0.70 3.53
N ILE A 62 9.42 1.62 2.66
CA ILE A 62 9.68 3.02 3.03
C ILE A 62 8.81 3.97 2.21
N ILE A 63 8.96 3.97 0.88
CA ILE A 63 8.33 4.99 0.03
C ILE A 63 6.82 4.81 -0.05
N VAL A 64 6.33 3.60 -0.31
CA VAL A 64 4.90 3.30 -0.44
C VAL A 64 4.12 3.67 0.83
N PRO A 65 4.55 3.31 2.06
CA PRO A 65 3.86 3.73 3.28
C PRO A 65 3.76 5.25 3.43
N ILE A 66 4.81 6.00 3.05
CA ILE A 66 4.80 7.47 3.11
C ILE A 66 3.80 8.04 2.10
N VAL A 67 3.91 7.65 0.82
CA VAL A 67 3.02 8.14 -0.24
C VAL A 67 1.57 7.78 0.04
N TYR A 68 1.32 6.55 0.48
CA TYR A 68 0.00 6.08 0.85
C TYR A 68 -0.59 6.88 2.01
N SER A 69 0.20 7.16 3.05
CA SER A 69 -0.25 7.95 4.21
C SER A 69 -0.60 9.40 3.84
N LEU A 70 0.17 10.02 2.94
CA LEU A 70 -0.11 11.37 2.44
C LEU A 70 -1.38 11.41 1.58
N ALA A 71 -1.55 10.44 0.68
CA ALA A 71 -2.76 10.32 -0.14
C ALA A 71 -3.99 10.01 0.74
N PHE A 72 -3.83 9.15 1.74
CA PHE A 72 -4.86 8.85 2.73
C PHE A 72 -5.30 10.11 3.47
N TYR A 73 -4.36 10.94 3.92
CA TYR A 73 -4.70 12.21 4.58
C TYR A 73 -5.57 13.11 3.70
N LYS A 74 -5.21 13.27 2.43
CA LYS A 74 -5.96 14.14 1.51
C LYS A 74 -7.36 13.61 1.18
N ILE A 75 -7.57 12.30 1.22
CA ILE A 75 -8.83 11.64 0.83
C ILE A 75 -9.75 11.36 2.03
N PHE A 76 -9.17 11.15 3.21
CA PHE A 76 -9.90 10.86 4.46
C PHE A 76 -9.78 12.01 5.46
N ALA A 77 -9.52 13.22 4.95
CA ALA A 77 -9.38 14.44 5.75
C ALA A 77 -10.63 14.67 6.61
N LEU A 78 -10.38 14.81 7.92
CA LEU A 78 -11.25 15.19 9.03
C LEU A 78 -12.71 14.73 8.92
N GLY A 79 -13.11 13.85 9.86
CA GLY A 79 -14.50 13.48 10.09
C GLY A 79 -15.35 14.72 10.34
N GLU A 80 -15.90 15.27 9.27
CA GLU A 80 -16.85 16.37 9.28
C GLU A 80 -17.95 15.95 10.26
N LYS A 81 -18.05 16.60 11.44
CA LYS A 81 -19.00 16.23 12.50
C LYS A 81 -20.41 16.06 11.96
N HIS A 82 -20.78 16.89 10.99
CA HIS A 82 -22.04 16.80 10.26
C HIS A 82 -22.25 15.49 9.49
N ILE A 83 -21.20 14.88 8.93
CA ILE A 83 -21.26 13.57 8.27
C ILE A 83 -21.53 12.48 9.31
N ILE A 84 -20.84 12.53 10.45
CA ILE A 84 -21.00 11.54 11.53
C ILE A 84 -22.41 11.60 12.10
N ILE A 85 -22.93 12.79 12.37
CA ILE A 85 -24.31 13.02 12.85
C ILE A 85 -25.33 12.52 11.82
N ARG A 86 -25.12 12.80 10.53
CA ARG A 86 -26.04 12.41 9.45
C ARG A 86 -26.17 10.89 9.27
N TYR A 87 -25.06 10.15 9.39
CA TYR A 87 -25.06 8.70 9.15
C TYR A 87 -25.20 7.88 10.44
N GLY A 88 -24.89 8.44 11.59
CA GLY A 88 -24.73 7.73 12.86
C GLY A 88 -23.36 7.02 12.94
N LYS A 89 -22.78 6.97 14.15
CA LYS A 89 -21.41 6.49 14.39
C LYS A 89 -21.12 5.13 13.73
N ARG A 90 -21.94 4.09 13.99
CA ARG A 90 -21.74 2.73 13.45
C ARG A 90 -21.77 2.65 11.92
N ARG A 91 -22.62 3.46 11.26
CA ARG A 91 -22.76 3.43 9.80
C ARG A 91 -21.60 4.18 9.14
N TYR A 92 -21.17 5.27 9.75
CA TYR A 92 -19.99 6.03 9.33
C TYR A 92 -18.74 5.14 9.28
N GLU A 93 -18.47 4.37 10.34
CA GLU A 93 -17.30 3.49 10.41
C GLU A 93 -17.28 2.39 9.34
N LYS A 94 -18.45 1.77 9.09
CA LYS A 94 -18.59 0.77 8.02
C LYS A 94 -18.30 1.36 6.65
N ILE A 95 -18.79 2.56 6.38
CA ILE A 95 -18.54 3.27 5.12
C ILE A 95 -17.06 3.61 5.01
N GLU A 96 -16.45 4.10 6.08
CA GLU A 96 -15.05 4.49 6.10
C GLU A 96 -14.13 3.29 5.87
N SER A 97 -14.33 2.19 6.59
CA SER A 97 -13.58 0.95 6.40
C SER A 97 -13.68 0.43 4.96
N LYS A 98 -14.88 0.49 4.36
CA LYS A 98 -15.06 0.13 2.95
C LYS A 98 -14.27 1.05 2.01
N ASN A 99 -14.28 2.35 2.28
CA ASN A 99 -13.55 3.32 1.47
C ASN A 99 -12.03 3.12 1.59
N ILE A 100 -11.52 2.76 2.76
CA ILE A 100 -10.09 2.42 2.97
C ILE A 100 -9.70 1.24 2.08
N PHE A 101 -10.52 0.19 2.04
CA PHE A 101 -10.27 -0.95 1.17
C PHE A 101 -10.29 -0.57 -0.33
N ILE A 102 -11.28 0.23 -0.77
CA ILE A 102 -11.35 0.71 -2.16
C ILE A 102 -10.13 1.58 -2.50
N PHE A 103 -9.73 2.45 -1.58
CA PHE A 103 -8.55 3.29 -1.73
C PHE A 103 -7.27 2.44 -1.87
N SER A 104 -7.11 1.42 -1.02
CA SER A 104 -6.02 0.43 -1.10
C SER A 104 -5.99 -0.27 -2.45
N PHE A 105 -7.16 -0.67 -2.96
CA PHE A 105 -7.28 -1.33 -4.26
C PHE A 105 -6.84 -0.43 -5.41
N ILE A 106 -7.35 0.81 -5.48
CA ILE A 106 -7.00 1.74 -6.56
C ILE A 106 -5.50 2.06 -6.52
N PHE A 107 -4.95 2.30 -5.33
CA PHE A 107 -3.54 2.58 -5.15
C PHE A 107 -2.65 1.39 -5.57
N ALA A 108 -3.05 0.15 -5.24
CA ALA A 108 -2.37 -1.06 -5.70
C ALA A 108 -2.41 -1.18 -7.23
N VAL A 109 -3.56 -0.83 -7.85
CA VAL A 109 -3.71 -0.83 -9.31
C VAL A 109 -2.73 0.16 -9.94
N GLU A 110 -2.64 1.40 -9.46
CA GLU A 110 -1.69 2.39 -10.01
C GLU A 110 -0.24 1.92 -9.91
N TYR A 111 0.15 1.37 -8.76
CA TYR A 111 1.50 0.86 -8.53
C TYR A 111 1.84 -0.30 -9.50
N ILE A 112 0.97 -1.31 -9.59
CA ILE A 112 1.18 -2.50 -10.41
C ILE A 112 1.05 -2.18 -11.90
N LEU A 113 0.10 -1.31 -12.29
CA LEU A 113 -0.10 -0.91 -13.67
C LEU A 113 1.13 -0.17 -14.21
N THR A 114 1.73 0.70 -13.39
CA THR A 114 2.97 1.39 -13.75
C THR A 114 4.06 0.38 -14.09
N ASP A 115 4.33 -0.57 -13.20
CA ASP A 115 5.35 -1.59 -13.43
C ASP A 115 5.02 -2.51 -14.61
N PHE A 116 3.75 -2.95 -14.72
CA PHE A 116 3.28 -3.79 -15.80
C PHE A 116 3.49 -3.13 -17.17
N ILE A 117 3.08 -1.86 -17.34
CA ILE A 117 3.23 -1.14 -18.61
C ILE A 117 4.72 -1.01 -18.95
N PHE A 118 5.53 -0.50 -18.02
CA PHE A 118 6.93 -0.23 -18.32
C PHE A 118 7.76 -1.51 -18.54
N MET A 119 7.51 -2.58 -17.79
CA MET A 119 8.17 -3.86 -18.03
C MET A 119 7.82 -4.42 -19.42
N ASN A 120 6.59 -4.27 -19.90
CA ASN A 120 6.21 -4.67 -21.26
C ASN A 120 6.82 -3.78 -22.34
N LEU A 121 7.01 -2.48 -22.07
CA LEU A 121 7.63 -1.56 -23.02
C LEU A 121 9.14 -1.79 -23.18
N PHE A 122 9.82 -2.16 -22.09
CA PHE A 122 11.28 -2.22 -22.05
C PHE A 122 11.87 -3.64 -21.97
N SER A 123 11.02 -4.68 -22.03
CA SER A 123 11.46 -6.08 -22.00
C SER A 123 10.83 -6.88 -23.12
N ASP A 124 11.52 -7.90 -23.60
CA ASP A 124 10.97 -8.84 -24.57
C ASP A 124 9.83 -9.66 -23.94
N ILE A 125 8.66 -9.68 -24.58
CA ILE A 125 7.49 -10.45 -24.12
C ILE A 125 7.83 -11.94 -23.92
N SER A 126 8.71 -12.50 -24.75
CA SER A 126 9.17 -13.88 -24.63
C SER A 126 9.89 -14.15 -23.31
N VAL A 127 10.64 -13.17 -22.79
CA VAL A 127 11.33 -13.25 -21.49
C VAL A 127 10.30 -13.21 -20.36
N LEU A 128 9.33 -12.30 -20.44
CA LEU A 128 8.26 -12.16 -19.43
C LEU A 128 7.37 -13.41 -19.33
N LEU A 129 7.07 -14.06 -20.48
CA LEU A 129 6.30 -15.29 -20.50
C LEU A 129 7.09 -16.47 -19.91
N LYS A 130 8.36 -16.62 -20.31
CA LYS A 130 9.22 -17.72 -19.83
C LYS A 130 9.46 -17.66 -18.32
N SER A 131 9.51 -16.45 -17.75
CA SER A 131 9.70 -16.24 -16.31
C SER A 131 8.40 -16.29 -15.49
N ALA A 132 7.26 -16.59 -16.13
CA ALA A 132 5.93 -16.52 -15.51
C ALA A 132 5.66 -15.17 -14.80
N TYR A 133 6.21 -14.07 -15.34
CA TYR A 133 6.14 -12.74 -14.75
C TYR A 133 4.71 -12.27 -14.47
N TYR A 134 3.78 -12.53 -15.39
CA TYR A 134 2.39 -12.11 -15.22
C TYR A 134 1.69 -12.76 -14.02
N LEU A 135 2.01 -14.02 -13.74
CA LEU A 135 1.50 -14.72 -12.57
C LEU A 135 2.14 -14.15 -11.28
N PHE A 136 3.45 -13.90 -11.31
CA PHE A 136 4.15 -13.22 -10.21
C PHE A 136 3.50 -11.85 -9.87
N VAL A 137 3.25 -11.02 -10.89
CA VAL A 137 2.60 -9.71 -10.72
C VAL A 137 1.21 -9.83 -10.14
N LEU A 138 0.42 -10.81 -10.59
CA LEU A 138 -0.92 -11.06 -10.06
C LEU A 138 -0.89 -11.43 -8.56
N LEU A 139 0.01 -12.33 -8.16
CA LEU A 139 0.19 -12.71 -6.76
C LEU A 139 0.64 -11.51 -5.92
N LYS A 140 1.61 -10.75 -6.43
CA LYS A 140 2.09 -9.53 -5.78
C LYS A 140 0.97 -8.49 -5.62
N PHE A 141 0.11 -8.32 -6.62
CA PHE A 141 -1.03 -7.41 -6.57
C PHE A 141 -2.01 -7.76 -5.44
N ILE A 142 -2.37 -9.03 -5.30
CA ILE A 142 -3.29 -9.49 -4.24
C ILE A 142 -2.72 -9.18 -2.85
N MET A 143 -1.44 -9.49 -2.65
CA MET A 143 -0.78 -9.23 -1.37
C MET A 143 -0.61 -7.73 -1.10
N LEU A 144 -0.30 -6.94 -2.12
CA LEU A 144 -0.16 -5.49 -2.02
C LEU A 144 -1.47 -4.83 -1.57
N ILE A 145 -2.63 -5.26 -2.08
CA ILE A 145 -3.93 -4.75 -1.62
C ILE A 145 -4.08 -4.94 -0.10
N LEU A 146 -3.76 -6.14 0.41
CA LEU A 146 -3.89 -6.42 1.85
C LEU A 146 -2.86 -5.65 2.67
N TYR A 147 -1.64 -5.49 2.16
CA TYR A 147 -0.61 -4.68 2.80
C TYR A 147 -1.01 -3.20 2.90
N LEU A 148 -1.52 -2.60 1.81
CA LEU A 148 -2.00 -1.22 1.81
C LEU A 148 -3.23 -1.05 2.72
N ASN A 149 -4.11 -2.05 2.75
CA ASN A 149 -5.25 -2.05 3.65
C ASN A 149 -4.82 -2.13 5.13
N LEU A 150 -3.73 -2.85 5.43
CA LEU A 150 -3.11 -2.86 6.76
C LEU A 150 -2.62 -1.47 7.15
N ILE A 151 -1.90 -0.78 6.25
CA ILE A 151 -1.46 0.62 6.48
C ILE A 151 -2.67 1.53 6.70
N GLY A 152 -3.70 1.40 5.87
CA GLY A 152 -4.94 2.17 5.99
C GLY A 152 -5.66 1.95 7.32
N ALA A 153 -5.73 0.70 7.79
CA ALA A 153 -6.30 0.36 9.09
C ALA A 153 -5.46 0.94 10.25
N THR A 154 -4.13 0.93 10.14
CA THR A 154 -3.23 1.58 11.11
C THR A 154 -3.44 3.10 11.17
N LEU A 155 -3.55 3.76 10.02
CA LEU A 155 -3.84 5.19 9.97
C LEU A 155 -5.22 5.51 10.55
N TYR A 156 -6.21 4.67 10.28
CA TYR A 156 -7.56 4.79 10.82
C TYR A 156 -7.58 4.73 12.36
N ILE A 157 -6.97 3.71 12.96
CA ILE A 157 -6.92 3.57 14.43
C ILE A 157 -6.11 4.72 15.06
N LEU A 158 -4.96 5.07 14.50
CA LEU A 158 -4.13 6.16 15.03
C LEU A 158 -4.87 7.50 14.96
N ARG A 159 -5.60 7.76 13.89
CA ARG A 159 -6.42 8.96 13.78
C ARG A 159 -7.50 9.01 14.86
N ASN A 160 -8.10 7.87 15.19
CA ASN A 160 -9.13 7.79 16.23
C ASN A 160 -8.52 7.99 17.63
N ILE A 161 -7.35 7.40 17.91
CA ILE A 161 -6.61 7.56 19.17
C ILE A 161 -6.10 9.00 19.35
N LEU A 162 -5.46 9.57 18.32
CA LEU A 162 -4.82 10.89 18.35
C LEU A 162 -5.79 12.04 18.10
N GLY A 163 -7.06 11.77 18.22
CA GLY A 163 -8.02 12.83 18.30
C GLY A 163 -8.38 13.52 16.97
N PHE A 164 -8.11 12.89 15.82
CA PHE A 164 -8.09 13.51 14.49
C PHE A 164 -6.95 14.52 14.25
N SER A 165 -5.92 14.55 15.10
CA SER A 165 -4.72 15.36 14.85
C SER A 165 -3.94 14.84 13.64
N ASN A 166 -3.46 15.73 12.78
CA ASN A 166 -2.64 15.39 11.60
C ASN A 166 -1.37 14.58 11.94
N LEU A 167 -0.97 14.53 13.22
CA LEU A 167 0.14 13.70 13.71
C LEU A 167 -0.01 12.21 13.39
N TYR A 168 -1.24 11.70 13.23
CA TYR A 168 -1.46 10.28 12.90
C TYR A 168 -0.77 9.84 11.60
N ILE A 169 -0.58 10.77 10.65
CA ILE A 169 0.07 10.51 9.36
C ILE A 169 1.57 10.26 9.58
N ILE A 170 2.18 11.12 10.39
CA ILE A 170 3.61 11.05 10.70
C ILE A 170 3.87 9.77 11.48
N VAL A 171 3.13 9.54 12.56
CA VAL A 171 3.27 8.35 13.39
C VAL A 171 2.98 7.08 12.57
N GLY A 172 1.89 7.07 11.80
CA GLY A 172 1.50 5.90 11.02
C GLY A 172 2.49 5.52 9.94
N SER A 173 3.00 6.49 9.17
CA SER A 173 4.04 6.22 8.17
C SER A 173 5.36 5.77 8.82
N LEU A 174 5.76 6.38 9.94
CA LEU A 174 6.97 6.01 10.65
C LEU A 174 6.92 4.59 11.23
N ILE A 175 5.77 4.08 11.66
CA ILE A 175 5.65 2.69 12.14
C ILE A 175 6.17 1.70 11.09
N TYR A 176 5.74 1.85 9.83
CA TYR A 176 6.15 0.94 8.76
C TYR A 176 7.60 1.16 8.34
N VAL A 177 8.03 2.42 8.23
CA VAL A 177 9.41 2.76 7.90
C VAL A 177 10.39 2.23 8.95
N LEU A 178 10.05 2.37 10.24
CA LEU A 178 10.84 1.83 11.35
C LEU A 178 10.82 0.30 11.34
N TRP A 179 9.66 -0.32 11.08
CA TRP A 179 9.57 -1.78 11.01
C TRP A 179 10.44 -2.34 9.87
N THR A 180 10.46 -1.69 8.71
CA THR A 180 11.39 -2.03 7.63
C THR A 180 12.83 -1.73 8.02
N SER A 181 13.11 -0.63 8.73
CA SER A 181 14.48 -0.30 9.16
C SER A 181 15.02 -1.32 10.18
N LEU A 182 14.15 -1.89 11.03
CA LEU A 182 14.51 -2.93 11.98
C LEU A 182 15.02 -4.22 11.31
N TYR A 183 14.65 -4.48 10.05
CA TYR A 183 15.25 -5.59 9.29
C TYR A 183 16.77 -5.44 9.19
N TYR A 184 17.29 -4.24 8.95
CA TYR A 184 18.73 -4.02 8.86
C TYR A 184 19.46 -4.21 10.20
N ILE A 185 18.75 -4.08 11.32
CA ILE A 185 19.30 -4.18 12.67
C ILE A 185 19.20 -5.63 13.19
N LEU A 186 18.05 -6.26 12.97
CA LEU A 186 17.71 -7.57 13.54
C LEU A 186 17.87 -8.72 12.54
N LEU A 187 18.11 -8.43 11.26
CA LEU A 187 18.19 -9.39 10.16
C LEU A 187 17.00 -10.36 10.12
N SER A 188 15.80 -9.86 10.44
CA SER A 188 14.58 -10.66 10.50
C SER A 188 13.47 -10.08 9.62
N ASP A 189 12.86 -10.95 8.82
CA ASP A 189 11.75 -10.62 7.89
C ASP A 189 10.41 -10.48 8.64
N THR A 190 10.40 -9.65 9.67
CA THR A 190 9.20 -9.41 10.48
C THR A 190 8.28 -8.37 9.86
N CYS A 191 8.79 -7.48 9.00
CA CYS A 191 7.97 -6.45 8.37
C CYS A 191 7.05 -7.06 7.29
N PRO A 192 5.74 -6.71 7.27
CA PRO A 192 4.82 -7.24 6.28
C PRO A 192 5.15 -6.88 4.83
N SER A 193 5.97 -5.86 4.59
CA SER A 193 6.49 -5.54 3.24
C SER A 193 7.34 -6.68 2.66
N PHE A 194 8.03 -7.45 3.51
CA PHE A 194 8.83 -8.61 3.10
C PHE A 194 8.01 -9.81 2.69
N TYR A 195 6.73 -9.88 3.03
CA TYR A 195 5.87 -10.96 2.54
C TYR A 195 5.74 -10.93 1.02
N MET A 196 5.95 -9.76 0.40
CA MET A 196 5.96 -9.56 -1.05
C MET A 196 7.33 -9.86 -1.70
N ASN A 197 8.36 -10.18 -0.90
CA ASN A 197 9.73 -10.41 -1.36
C ASN A 197 10.01 -11.88 -1.68
N PHE A 198 9.21 -12.46 -2.57
CA PHE A 198 9.40 -13.84 -3.05
C PHE A 198 10.01 -13.89 -4.45
N ALA A 199 10.68 -12.80 -4.89
CA ALA A 199 11.24 -12.71 -6.24
C ALA A 199 12.38 -13.71 -6.46
N THR A 200 13.25 -13.90 -5.46
CA THR A 200 14.36 -14.86 -5.55
C THR A 200 13.84 -16.29 -5.65
N GLU A 201 12.91 -16.67 -4.78
CA GLU A 201 12.27 -17.99 -4.76
C GLU A 201 11.49 -18.26 -6.04
N TRP A 202 10.91 -17.21 -6.64
CA TRP A 202 10.16 -17.31 -7.88
C TRP A 202 11.06 -17.46 -9.11
N PHE A 203 12.00 -16.53 -9.31
CA PHE A 203 12.75 -16.40 -10.54
C PHE A 203 14.07 -17.17 -10.55
N ASP A 204 14.79 -17.29 -9.43
CA ASP A 204 16.08 -17.98 -9.37
C ASP A 204 15.94 -19.44 -8.94
N TYR A 205 15.20 -19.69 -7.85
CA TYR A 205 15.16 -21.02 -7.25
C TYR A 205 13.99 -21.87 -7.73
N HIS A 206 12.96 -21.25 -8.32
CA HIS A 206 11.71 -21.91 -8.71
C HIS A 206 11.09 -22.76 -7.57
N THR A 207 11.30 -22.32 -6.32
CA THR A 207 10.83 -22.96 -5.09
C THR A 207 9.77 -22.14 -4.39
N PHE A 208 8.95 -21.41 -5.15
CA PHE A 208 7.87 -20.60 -4.57
C PHE A 208 6.93 -21.47 -3.71
N ASP A 209 6.87 -21.16 -2.42
CA ASP A 209 5.99 -21.85 -1.48
C ASP A 209 4.61 -21.17 -1.42
N SER A 210 3.66 -21.79 -2.09
CA SER A 210 2.25 -21.35 -2.10
C SER A 210 1.61 -21.38 -0.71
N PHE A 211 2.04 -22.27 0.18
CA PHE A 211 1.50 -22.37 1.53
C PHE A 211 1.95 -21.19 2.39
N SER A 212 3.25 -20.86 2.38
CA SER A 212 3.78 -19.65 3.03
C SER A 212 3.13 -18.38 2.50
N TYR A 213 2.90 -18.29 1.18
CA TYR A 213 2.16 -17.18 0.57
C TYR A 213 0.74 -17.03 1.14
N ILE A 214 -0.03 -18.13 1.22
CA ILE A 214 -1.39 -18.13 1.79
C ILE A 214 -1.37 -17.73 3.27
N ILE A 215 -0.43 -18.24 4.05
CA ILE A 215 -0.27 -17.86 5.47
C ILE A 215 -0.02 -16.35 5.59
N ASN A 216 0.85 -15.78 4.76
CA ASN A 216 1.16 -14.36 4.80
C ASN A 216 -0.01 -13.48 4.36
N LEU A 217 -0.82 -13.92 3.39
CA LEU A 217 -2.11 -13.27 3.08
C LEU A 217 -3.04 -13.28 4.30
N ALA A 218 -3.17 -14.41 4.98
CA ALA A 218 -4.00 -14.53 6.17
C ALA A 218 -3.51 -13.59 7.29
N LYS A 219 -2.19 -13.52 7.54
CA LYS A 219 -1.60 -12.58 8.51
C LYS A 219 -1.99 -11.13 8.21
N LEU A 220 -1.81 -10.69 6.96
CA LEU A 220 -2.17 -9.32 6.53
C LEU A 220 -3.67 -9.04 6.71
N PHE A 221 -4.51 -9.99 6.33
CA PHE A 221 -5.96 -9.88 6.45
C PHE A 221 -6.40 -9.77 7.92
N PHE A 222 -5.96 -10.70 8.77
CA PHE A 222 -6.34 -10.72 10.18
C PHE A 222 -5.77 -9.52 10.94
N ALA A 223 -4.53 -9.12 10.69
CA ALA A 223 -3.95 -7.92 11.31
C ALA A 223 -4.73 -6.66 10.94
N SER A 224 -5.13 -6.51 9.66
CA SER A 224 -5.98 -5.40 9.21
C SER A 224 -7.35 -5.43 9.89
N LEU A 225 -7.94 -6.62 10.04
CA LEU A 225 -9.23 -6.83 10.68
C LEU A 225 -9.19 -6.43 12.17
N ILE A 226 -8.15 -6.85 12.89
CA ILE A 226 -7.93 -6.51 14.30
C ILE A 226 -7.81 -4.98 14.46
N LEU A 227 -6.95 -4.34 13.66
CA LEU A 227 -6.76 -2.89 13.72
C LEU A 227 -8.03 -2.11 13.39
N LYS A 228 -8.80 -2.59 12.41
CA LYS A 228 -10.11 -2.03 12.08
C LYS A 228 -11.05 -2.08 13.29
N TYR A 229 -11.24 -3.25 13.89
CA TYR A 229 -12.17 -3.40 15.03
C TYR A 229 -11.72 -2.60 16.25
N LEU A 230 -10.42 -2.56 16.54
CA LEU A 230 -9.87 -1.70 17.59
C LEU A 230 -10.14 -0.22 17.29
N GLY A 231 -9.92 0.21 16.05
CA GLY A 231 -10.24 1.57 15.60
C GLY A 231 -11.73 1.91 15.77
N GLU A 232 -12.62 0.97 15.47
CA GLU A 232 -14.07 1.13 15.65
C GLU A 232 -14.43 1.29 17.14
N ILE A 233 -13.89 0.42 18.00
CA ILE A 233 -14.13 0.49 19.45
C ILE A 233 -13.68 1.83 20.04
N VAL A 234 -12.49 2.31 19.66
CA VAL A 234 -11.94 3.59 20.12
C VAL A 234 -12.82 4.76 19.69
N PHE A 235 -13.32 4.75 18.44
CA PHE A 235 -14.18 5.82 17.94
C PHE A 235 -15.57 5.82 18.58
N LEU A 236 -16.19 4.65 18.78
CA LEU A 236 -17.51 4.54 19.40
C LEU A 236 -17.53 5.05 20.84
N ARG A 237 -16.45 4.81 21.60
CA ARG A 237 -16.30 5.29 22.98
C ARG A 237 -16.05 6.79 23.09
N ARG A 238 -15.73 7.46 21.99
CA ARG A 238 -15.45 8.90 22.00
C ARG A 238 -16.76 9.69 21.99
N ASP A 239 -16.90 10.61 22.93
CA ASP A 239 -17.98 11.59 22.87
C ASP A 239 -17.67 12.64 21.82
N ILE A 240 -18.52 12.67 20.78
CA ILE A 240 -18.39 13.60 19.65
C ILE A 240 -19.19 14.89 19.94
N LEU A 241 -20.01 14.87 20.99
CA LEU A 241 -20.99 15.90 21.36
C LEU A 241 -20.48 16.93 22.40
N GLU A 242 -19.35 16.71 23.07
CA GLU A 242 -18.81 17.65 24.08
C GLU A 242 -18.33 19.01 23.52
N ASN A 243 -18.48 19.25 22.22
CA ASN A 243 -18.13 20.53 21.59
C ASN A 243 -19.38 21.30 21.10
N GLU A 244 -20.58 20.99 21.59
CA GLU A 244 -21.80 21.77 21.30
C GLU A 244 -21.98 22.97 22.25
N GLU A 245 -21.16 23.10 23.30
CA GLU A 245 -21.29 24.16 24.32
C GLU A 245 -20.22 25.28 24.28
N ASN A 246 -19.44 25.42 23.20
CA ASN A 246 -18.52 26.56 23.02
C ASN A 246 -18.75 27.29 21.70
#